data_AF-A0A7W1PUP0-F1
#
_entry.id   AF-A0A7W1PUP0-F1
#
_cell.length_a   1.000
_cell.length_b   1.000
_cell.length_c   1.000
_cell.angle_alpha   90.00
_cell.angle_beta   90.00
_cell.angle_gamma   90.00
#
_symmetry.space_group_name_H-M   'P 1'
#
loop_
_entity.id
_entity.type
_entity.pdbx_description
1 polymer ?
#
loop_
_entity_poly.entity_id
_entity_poly.type
_entity_poly.pdbx_seq_one_letter_code
_entity_poly.pdbx_strand_id
1 'polypeptide(L)'
;MREQNRLEHILNILSSYKKAAAENKGYLPLHIFLQNYFKQNKQMGSRDRRLASATLYNYFRLGKALPALADKEKIALGAFLCEREESPFINFLLTQLPFEAKELLNKPIQQKLQSIQEAYPDFLLSDILKFNQELSDDLGKDAFYQSFLIRPKVFLRSKKGFDKQVTQE
;
A
#
# COMPACT_ATOMS: atom_id res chain seq x y z
N MET A 1 -7.41 -5.08 -20.58
CA MET A 1 -8.79 -4.60 -20.33
C MET A 1 -9.24 -4.86 -18.89
N ARG A 2 -9.29 -6.11 -18.39
CA ARG A 2 -9.74 -6.41 -17.01
C ARG A 2 -8.97 -5.66 -15.91
N GLU A 3 -7.63 -5.71 -15.94
CA GLU A 3 -6.81 -5.10 -14.88
C GLU A 3 -6.82 -3.56 -14.94
N GLN A 4 -6.90 -3.00 -16.15
CA GLN A 4 -7.13 -1.56 -16.36
C GLN A 4 -8.45 -1.11 -15.71
N ASN A 5 -9.55 -1.83 -15.96
CA ASN A 5 -10.85 -1.51 -15.35
C ASN A 5 -10.81 -1.60 -13.81
N ARG A 6 -10.03 -2.53 -13.25
CA ARG A 6 -9.82 -2.64 -11.79
C ARG A 6 -9.08 -1.43 -11.23
N LEU A 7 -8.02 -1.00 -11.90
CA LEU A 7 -7.25 0.19 -11.52
C LEU A 7 -8.12 1.44 -11.60
N GLU A 8 -8.91 1.62 -12.66
CA GLU A 8 -9.88 2.71 -12.78
C GLU A 8 -10.90 2.69 -11.64
N HIS A 9 -11.44 1.53 -11.30
CA HIS A 9 -12.35 1.40 -10.16
C HIS A 9 -11.68 1.79 -8.84
N ILE A 10 -10.44 1.38 -8.60
CA ILE A 10 -9.68 1.75 -7.40
C ILE A 10 -9.38 3.25 -7.36
N LEU A 11 -9.04 3.86 -8.49
CA LEU A 11 -8.86 5.32 -8.62
C LEU A 11 -10.15 6.07 -8.30
N ASN A 12 -11.31 5.55 -8.73
CA ASN A 12 -12.62 6.12 -8.39
C ASN A 12 -12.91 6.03 -6.88
N ILE A 13 -12.57 4.91 -6.23
CA ILE A 13 -12.68 4.76 -4.77
C ILE A 13 -11.75 5.76 -4.06
N LEU A 14 -10.51 5.88 -4.52
CA LEU A 14 -9.52 6.81 -3.96
C LEU A 14 -9.98 8.27 -4.08
N SER A 15 -10.48 8.67 -5.26
CA SER A 15 -11.01 10.01 -5.50
C SER A 15 -12.19 10.31 -4.57
N SER A 16 -13.11 9.36 -4.44
CA SER A 16 -14.25 9.44 -3.52
C SER A 16 -13.80 9.58 -2.06
N TYR A 17 -12.77 8.82 -1.67
CA TYR A 17 -12.18 8.91 -0.34
C TYR A 17 -11.54 10.28 -0.09
N LYS A 18 -10.73 10.78 -1.03
CA LYS A 18 -10.07 12.09 -0.91
C LYS A 18 -11.10 13.21 -0.75
N LYS A 19 -12.19 13.17 -1.51
CA LYS A 19 -13.31 14.12 -1.37
C LYS A 19 -13.95 14.02 0.02
N ALA A 20 -14.35 12.83 0.45
CA ALA A 20 -14.97 12.62 1.75
C ALA A 20 -14.03 13.00 2.92
N ALA A 21 -12.73 12.72 2.81
CA ALA A 21 -11.74 13.10 3.79
C ALA A 21 -11.57 14.62 3.88
N ALA A 22 -11.58 15.33 2.75
CA ALA A 22 -11.53 16.80 2.73
C ALA A 22 -12.75 17.44 3.42
N GLU A 23 -13.95 16.93 3.14
CA GLU A 23 -15.20 17.38 3.79
C GLU A 23 -15.19 17.13 5.32
N ASN A 24 -14.50 16.08 5.76
CA ASN A 24 -14.33 15.73 7.18
C ASN A 24 -13.05 16.31 7.81
N LYS A 25 -12.44 17.34 7.22
CA LYS A 25 -11.19 17.98 7.72
C LYS A 25 -10.04 16.98 8.00
N GLY A 26 -10.00 15.88 7.25
CA GLY A 26 -8.99 14.82 7.38
C GLY A 26 -9.27 13.78 8.48
N TYR A 27 -10.39 13.85 9.20
CA TYR A 27 -10.70 12.95 10.31
C TYR A 27 -11.37 11.63 9.90
N LEU A 28 -11.57 11.36 8.61
CA LEU A 28 -12.24 10.14 8.13
C LEU A 28 -11.25 8.97 7.97
N PRO A 29 -11.30 7.92 8.82
CA PRO A 29 -10.43 6.77 8.66
C PRO A 29 -10.81 5.96 7.41
N LEU A 30 -9.81 5.49 6.66
CA LEU A 30 -10.01 4.73 5.43
C LEU A 30 -10.91 3.51 5.64
N HIS A 31 -10.75 2.76 6.73
CA HIS A 31 -11.53 1.54 6.98
C HIS A 31 -13.03 1.83 7.18
N ILE A 32 -13.38 2.94 7.84
CA ILE A 32 -14.77 3.38 8.01
C ILE A 32 -15.36 3.80 6.66
N PHE A 33 -14.61 4.58 5.88
CA PHE A 33 -15.01 4.95 4.52
C PHE A 33 -15.27 3.72 3.65
N LEU A 34 -14.33 2.77 3.61
CA LEU A 34 -14.45 1.56 2.79
C LEU A 34 -15.63 0.69 3.24
N GLN A 35 -15.88 0.56 4.54
CA GLN A 35 -17.05 -0.17 5.05
C GLN A 35 -18.36 0.43 4.49
N ASN A 36 -18.50 1.76 4.53
CA ASN A 36 -19.68 2.45 4.02
C ASN A 36 -19.77 2.39 2.49
N TYR A 37 -18.65 2.59 1.80
CA TYR A 37 -18.55 2.49 0.35
C TYR A 37 -18.99 1.10 -0.15
N PHE A 38 -18.53 0.01 0.47
CA PHE A 38 -18.89 -1.35 0.08
C PHE A 38 -20.34 -1.73 0.43
N LYS A 39 -20.94 -1.11 1.46
CA LYS A 39 -22.38 -1.29 1.76
C LYS A 39 -23.25 -0.70 0.64
N GLN A 40 -22.83 0.43 0.07
CA GLN A 40 -23.52 1.10 -1.03
C GLN A 40 -23.24 0.41 -2.37
N ASN A 41 -22.05 -0.16 -2.56
CA ASN A 41 -21.62 -0.85 -3.78
C ASN A 41 -21.72 -2.38 -3.65
N LYS A 42 -22.95 -2.90 -3.58
CA LYS A 42 -23.21 -4.34 -3.36
C LYS A 42 -22.68 -5.25 -4.47
N GLN A 43 -22.50 -4.73 -5.68
CA GLN A 43 -21.94 -5.45 -6.84
C GLN A 43 -20.49 -5.89 -6.62
N MET A 44 -19.74 -5.23 -5.71
CA MET A 44 -18.37 -5.62 -5.41
C MET A 44 -18.36 -6.93 -4.61
N GLY A 45 -17.79 -7.99 -5.17
CA GLY A 45 -17.62 -9.26 -4.47
C GLY A 45 -16.57 -9.18 -3.36
N SER A 46 -16.51 -10.21 -2.51
CA SER A 46 -15.53 -10.29 -1.42
C SER A 46 -14.08 -10.25 -1.91
N ARG A 47 -13.79 -10.79 -3.10
CA ARG A 47 -12.48 -10.69 -3.74
C ARG A 47 -12.14 -9.25 -4.16
N ASP A 48 -13.09 -8.54 -4.77
CA ASP A 48 -12.87 -7.16 -5.24
C ASP A 48 -12.70 -6.19 -4.08
N ARG A 49 -13.52 -6.32 -3.03
CA ARG A 49 -13.39 -5.52 -1.80
C ARG A 49 -12.03 -5.72 -1.13
N ARG A 50 -11.55 -6.97 -1.06
CA ARG A 50 -10.22 -7.29 -0.51
C ARG A 50 -9.12 -6.67 -1.37
N LEU A 51 -9.20 -6.81 -2.69
CA LEU A 51 -8.22 -6.24 -3.62
C LEU A 51 -8.15 -4.71 -3.50
N ALA A 52 -9.30 -4.03 -3.53
CA ALA A 52 -9.38 -2.58 -3.39
C ALA A 52 -8.83 -2.11 -2.04
N SER A 53 -9.22 -2.78 -0.94
CA SER A 53 -8.75 -2.43 0.40
C SER A 53 -7.23 -2.62 0.53
N ALA A 54 -6.69 -3.73 0.03
CA ALA A 54 -5.25 -4.01 0.06
C ALA A 54 -4.47 -2.99 -0.80
N THR A 55 -4.97 -2.67 -1.99
CA THR A 55 -4.31 -1.71 -2.89
C THR A 55 -4.30 -0.31 -2.30
N LEU A 56 -5.43 0.15 -1.75
CA LEU A 56 -5.52 1.45 -1.10
C LEU A 56 -4.66 1.50 0.17
N TYR A 57 -4.62 0.42 0.95
CA TYR A 57 -3.71 0.32 2.09
C TYR A 57 -2.26 0.56 1.64
N ASN A 58 -1.80 -0.13 0.60
CA ASN A 58 -0.45 0.03 0.07
C ASN A 58 -0.19 1.45 -0.48
N TYR A 59 -1.15 2.06 -1.17
CA TYR A 59 -1.08 3.45 -1.63
C TYR A 59 -0.80 4.42 -0.46
N PHE A 60 -1.52 4.28 0.66
CA PHE A 60 -1.31 5.15 1.82
C PHE A 60 -0.01 4.87 2.59
N ARG A 61 0.67 3.74 2.35
CA ARG A 61 2.00 3.48 2.93
C ARG A 61 3.11 4.32 2.33
N LEU A 62 2.87 5.00 1.20
CA LEU A 62 3.81 6.00 0.68
C LEU A 62 3.80 7.29 1.50
N GLY A 63 2.81 7.51 2.36
CA GLY A 63 2.72 8.71 3.18
C GLY A 63 2.71 9.98 2.34
N LYS A 64 3.73 10.83 2.52
CA LYS A 64 3.91 12.07 1.76
C LYS A 64 4.97 11.95 0.65
N ALA A 65 5.58 10.79 0.45
CA ALA A 65 6.58 10.61 -0.57
C ALA A 65 6.01 10.92 -1.97
N LEU A 66 6.81 11.59 -2.79
CA LEU A 66 6.51 11.94 -4.18
C LEU A 66 5.13 12.63 -4.34
N PRO A 67 4.88 13.78 -3.68
CA PRO A 67 3.57 14.40 -3.64
C PRO A 67 3.04 14.78 -5.03
N ALA A 68 3.91 15.14 -5.97
CA ALA A 68 3.57 15.49 -7.35
C ALA A 68 3.22 14.29 -8.25
N LEU A 69 3.55 13.06 -7.83
CA LEU A 69 3.33 11.86 -8.64
C LEU A 69 1.83 11.56 -8.78
N ALA A 70 1.41 11.13 -9.98
CA ALA A 70 0.03 10.79 -10.27
C ALA A 70 -0.45 9.63 -9.37
N ASP A 71 -1.74 9.63 -9.00
CA ASP A 71 -2.30 8.59 -8.12
C ASP A 71 -2.15 7.18 -8.68
N LYS A 72 -2.22 7.05 -10.00
CA LYS A 72 -2.01 5.80 -10.72
C LYS A 72 -0.61 5.22 -10.46
N GLU A 73 0.41 6.06 -10.58
CA GLU A 73 1.81 5.66 -10.34
C GLU A 73 2.06 5.43 -8.86
N LYS A 74 1.48 6.25 -7.95
CA LYS A 74 1.53 5.99 -6.51
C LYS A 74 0.90 4.66 -6.12
N ILE A 75 -0.21 4.27 -6.74
CA ILE A 75 -0.80 2.93 -6.53
C ILE A 75 0.19 1.85 -6.93
N ALA A 76 0.82 1.99 -8.11
CA ALA A 76 1.81 1.03 -8.59
C ALA A 76 3.05 0.98 -7.69
N LEU A 77 3.55 2.13 -7.23
CA LEU A 77 4.72 2.24 -6.37
C LEU A 77 4.44 1.65 -4.98
N GLY A 78 3.26 1.93 -4.41
CA GLY A 78 2.83 1.34 -3.14
C GLY A 78 2.71 -0.19 -3.24
N ALA A 79 2.13 -0.68 -4.33
CA ALA A 79 2.07 -2.12 -4.62
C ALA A 79 3.48 -2.71 -4.77
N PHE A 80 4.35 -2.07 -5.55
CA PHE A 80 5.74 -2.48 -5.70
C PHE A 80 6.43 -2.59 -4.35
N LEU A 81 6.35 -1.59 -3.48
CA LEU A 81 7.04 -1.62 -2.19
C LEU A 81 6.48 -2.63 -1.18
N CYS A 82 5.15 -2.78 -1.14
CA CYS A 82 4.47 -3.53 -0.07
C CYS A 82 4.15 -4.99 -0.41
N GLU A 83 3.97 -5.33 -1.69
CA GLU A 83 3.62 -6.68 -2.11
C GLU A 83 4.85 -7.56 -2.34
N ARG A 84 4.66 -8.87 -2.14
CA ARG A 84 5.69 -9.92 -2.26
C ARG A 84 5.22 -11.12 -3.07
N GLU A 85 3.98 -11.10 -3.54
CA GLU A 85 3.39 -12.18 -4.33
C GLU A 85 2.97 -11.65 -5.68
N GLU A 86 3.31 -12.38 -6.72
CA GLU A 86 2.84 -12.06 -8.06
C GLU A 86 1.35 -12.35 -8.19
N SER A 87 0.66 -11.48 -8.92
CA SER A 87 -0.68 -11.73 -9.42
C SER A 87 -0.89 -10.99 -10.73
N PRO A 88 -1.89 -11.35 -11.55
CA PRO A 88 -2.18 -10.62 -12.78
C PRO A 88 -2.37 -9.11 -12.57
N PHE A 89 -2.99 -8.72 -11.45
CA PHE A 89 -3.19 -7.30 -11.14
C PHE A 89 -1.89 -6.62 -10.68
N ILE A 90 -1.09 -7.26 -9.82
CA ILE A 90 0.20 -6.70 -9.39
C ILE A 90 1.13 -6.56 -10.59
N ASN A 91 1.28 -7.59 -11.40
CA ASN A 91 2.12 -7.53 -12.61
C ASN A 91 1.67 -6.40 -13.55
N PHE A 92 0.36 -6.20 -13.71
CA PHE A 92 -0.18 -5.07 -14.46
C PHE A 92 0.12 -3.70 -13.82
N LEU A 93 0.06 -3.58 -12.49
CA LEU A 93 0.44 -2.34 -11.80
C LEU A 93 1.92 -2.02 -11.99
N LEU A 94 2.79 -3.03 -11.95
CA LEU A 94 4.23 -2.85 -12.12
C LEU A 94 4.58 -2.29 -13.51
N THR A 95 3.80 -2.60 -14.55
CA THR A 95 3.99 -2.00 -15.89
C THR A 95 3.61 -0.52 -15.95
N GLN A 96 3.08 0.06 -14.87
CA GLN A 96 2.78 1.50 -14.79
C GLN A 96 3.94 2.31 -14.23
N LEU A 97 5.06 1.67 -13.89
CA LEU A 97 6.28 2.31 -13.41
C LEU A 97 7.28 2.49 -14.56
N PRO A 98 8.14 3.52 -14.52
CA PRO A 98 9.10 3.82 -15.59
C PRO A 98 10.37 2.94 -15.55
N PHE A 99 10.36 1.85 -14.78
CA PHE A 99 11.48 0.92 -14.62
C PHE A 99 10.99 -0.53 -14.54
N GLU A 100 11.90 -1.49 -14.72
CA GLU A 100 11.61 -2.94 -14.72
C GLU A 100 11.30 -3.48 -13.31
N ALA A 101 10.19 -3.05 -12.74
CA ALA A 101 9.79 -3.33 -11.37
C ALA A 101 9.43 -4.80 -11.12
N LYS A 102 9.05 -5.55 -12.17
CA LYS A 102 8.66 -6.96 -12.05
C LYS A 102 9.82 -7.84 -11.57
N GLU A 103 10.99 -7.69 -12.16
CA GLU A 103 12.19 -8.46 -11.81
C GLU A 103 12.70 -8.14 -10.38
N LEU A 104 12.26 -7.00 -9.84
CA LEU A 104 12.63 -6.51 -8.52
C LEU A 104 11.59 -6.81 -7.44
N LEU A 105 10.40 -7.32 -7.78
CA LEU A 105 9.28 -7.47 -6.82
C LEU A 105 9.69 -8.27 -5.57
N ASN A 106 10.38 -9.40 -5.79
CA ASN A 106 10.81 -10.33 -4.74
C ASN A 106 12.22 -10.06 -4.21
N LYS A 107 12.86 -8.96 -4.62
CA LYS A 107 14.18 -8.57 -4.15
C LYS A 107 14.10 -7.92 -2.76
N PRO A 108 15.23 -7.86 -2.02
CA PRO A 108 15.33 -7.12 -0.77
C PRO A 108 14.84 -5.68 -0.90
N ILE A 109 14.26 -5.14 0.18
CA ILE A 109 13.68 -3.79 0.18
C ILE A 109 14.69 -2.72 -0.26
N GLN A 110 15.97 -2.89 0.07
CA GLN A 110 17.04 -1.97 -0.28
C GLN A 110 17.22 -1.85 -1.80
N GLN A 111 17.18 -2.98 -2.54
CA GLN A 111 17.28 -2.97 -4.01
C GLN A 111 16.08 -2.27 -4.64
N LYS A 112 14.89 -2.47 -4.06
CA LYS A 112 13.65 -1.81 -4.51
C LYS A 112 13.69 -0.31 -4.26
N LEU A 113 14.22 0.12 -3.11
CA LEU A 113 14.37 1.54 -2.80
C LEU A 113 15.39 2.21 -3.73
N GLN A 114 16.49 1.54 -4.04
CA GLN A 114 17.48 2.03 -4.98
C GLN A 114 16.88 2.28 -6.37
N SER A 115 16.12 1.32 -6.92
CA SER A 115 15.49 1.51 -8.24
C SER A 115 14.48 2.65 -8.27
N ILE A 116 13.82 2.93 -7.14
CA ILE A 116 12.90 4.07 -7.01
C ILE A 116 13.69 5.37 -6.97
N GLN A 117 14.80 5.45 -6.24
CA GLN A 117 15.63 6.65 -6.19
C GLN A 117 16.25 6.97 -7.56
N GLU A 118 16.65 5.95 -8.33
CA GLU A 118 17.15 6.12 -9.69
C GLU A 118 16.06 6.64 -10.65
N ALA A 119 14.84 6.11 -10.54
CA ALA A 119 13.72 6.52 -11.39
C ALA A 119 13.04 7.84 -10.95
N TYR A 120 13.07 8.14 -9.66
CA TYR A 120 12.42 9.29 -9.03
C TYR A 120 13.41 9.99 -8.08
N PRO A 121 14.23 10.94 -8.57
CA PRO A 121 15.27 11.59 -7.77
C PRO A 121 14.74 12.32 -6.52
N ASP A 122 13.48 12.80 -6.55
CA ASP A 122 12.82 13.46 -5.43
C ASP A 122 12.31 12.50 -4.36
N PHE A 123 12.51 11.18 -4.51
CA PHE A 123 12.07 10.20 -3.53
C PHE A 123 12.97 10.22 -2.30
N LEU A 124 12.38 10.56 -1.15
CA LEU A 124 13.00 10.43 0.16
C LEU A 124 12.22 9.40 0.99
N LEU A 125 12.93 8.40 1.52
CA LEU A 125 12.32 7.36 2.36
C LEU A 125 11.65 7.94 3.62
N SER A 126 12.23 9.00 4.19
CA SER A 126 11.72 9.70 5.37
C SER A 126 10.34 10.35 5.16
N ASP A 127 9.95 10.67 3.91
CA ASP A 127 8.65 11.26 3.60
C ASP A 127 7.49 10.28 3.72
N ILE A 128 7.77 8.98 3.87
CA ILE A 128 6.75 7.98 4.22
C ILE A 128 6.09 8.31 5.57
N LEU A 129 6.84 8.93 6.48
CA LEU A 129 6.32 9.34 7.78
C LEU A 129 6.22 10.87 7.88
N LYS A 130 5.00 11.37 8.08
CA LYS A 130 4.73 12.80 8.26
C LYS A 130 5.51 13.43 9.43
N PHE A 131 5.76 12.66 10.49
CA PHE A 131 6.41 13.12 11.73
C PHE A 131 7.86 12.63 11.84
N ASN A 132 8.56 12.48 10.71
CA ASN A 132 9.95 12.01 10.70
C ASN A 132 10.90 12.88 11.53
N GLN A 133 10.60 14.18 11.65
CA GLN A 133 11.38 15.14 12.45
C GLN A 133 11.17 14.98 13.97
N GLU A 134 10.10 14.31 14.39
CA GLU A 134 9.77 14.07 15.81
C GLU A 134 10.33 12.74 16.32
N LEU A 135 11.06 11.99 15.48
CA LEU A 135 11.65 10.72 15.87
C LEU A 135 12.92 10.96 16.69
N SER A 136 13.04 10.25 17.81
CA SER A 136 14.25 10.21 18.63
C SER A 136 15.50 9.91 17.77
N ASP A 137 16.61 10.54 18.11
CA ASP A 137 17.87 10.37 17.40
C ASP A 137 18.50 8.99 17.60
N ASP A 138 18.19 8.33 18.73
CA ASP A 138 18.64 6.95 19.01
C ASP A 138 17.88 5.90 18.19
N LEU A 139 16.82 6.29 17.47
CA LEU A 139 16.05 5.37 16.65
C LEU A 139 16.79 5.09 15.34
N GLY A 140 16.88 3.82 14.94
CA GLY A 140 17.28 3.44 13.59
C GLY A 140 16.22 3.87 12.56
N LYS A 141 16.25 5.15 12.15
CA LYS A 141 15.20 5.81 11.35
C LYS A 141 14.90 5.05 10.05
N ASP A 142 15.93 4.59 9.33
CA ASP A 142 15.76 3.84 8.08
C ASP A 142 15.04 2.50 8.28
N ALA A 143 15.45 1.72 9.28
CA ALA A 143 14.79 0.46 9.62
C ALA A 143 13.34 0.71 10.04
N PHE A 144 13.09 1.81 10.77
CA PHE A 144 11.76 2.22 11.15
C PHE A 144 10.91 2.55 9.92
N TYR A 145 11.38 3.39 8.99
CA TYR A 145 10.64 3.70 7.75
C TYR A 145 10.38 2.45 6.90
N GLN A 146 11.39 1.57 6.75
CA GLN A 146 11.24 0.31 6.01
C GLN A 146 10.22 -0.62 6.64
N SER A 147 10.07 -0.61 7.97
CA SER A 147 9.00 -1.37 8.65
C SER A 147 7.61 -0.95 8.19
N PHE A 148 7.45 0.30 7.72
CA PHE A 148 6.18 0.73 7.15
C PHE A 148 5.88 0.00 5.82
N LEU A 149 6.88 -0.41 5.07
CA LEU A 149 6.70 -1.07 3.77
C LEU A 149 6.44 -2.58 3.91
N ILE A 150 6.30 -3.08 5.13
CA ILE A 150 5.99 -4.47 5.44
C ILE A 150 4.59 -4.50 6.08
N ARG A 151 3.70 -5.35 5.55
CA ARG A 151 2.40 -5.57 6.19
C ARG A 151 2.62 -6.35 7.50
N PRO A 152 2.22 -5.82 8.66
CA PRO A 152 2.39 -6.54 9.92
C PRO A 152 1.49 -7.77 9.97
N LYS A 153 1.99 -8.85 10.58
CA LYS A 153 1.17 -10.02 10.93
C LYS A 153 0.43 -9.70 12.23
N VAL A 154 -0.87 -9.42 12.14
CA VAL A 154 -1.67 -8.91 13.28
C VAL A 154 -2.57 -9.96 13.94
N PHE A 155 -2.57 -11.20 13.45
CA PHE A 155 -3.31 -12.30 14.05
C PHE A 155 -2.54 -13.61 13.91
N LEU A 156 -2.65 -14.45 14.93
CA LEU A 156 -2.32 -15.87 14.86
C LEU A 156 -3.61 -16.62 14.55
N ARG A 157 -3.60 -17.46 13.52
CA ARG A 157 -4.75 -18.32 13.20
C ARG A 157 -4.40 -19.77 13.53
N SER A 158 -4.97 -20.28 14.60
CA SER A 158 -4.94 -21.71 14.94
C SER A 158 -6.16 -22.43 14.37
N LYS A 159 -5.99 -23.68 13.90
CA LYS A 159 -7.12 -24.60 13.68
C LYS A 159 -7.43 -25.26 15.03
N LYS A 160 -8.73 -25.51 15.29
CA LYS A 160 -9.16 -26.20 16.52
C LYS A 160 -8.34 -27.49 16.72
N GLY A 161 -7.68 -27.62 17.87
CA GLY A 161 -6.81 -28.75 18.21
C GLY A 161 -5.31 -28.54 17.97
N PHE A 162 -4.89 -27.42 17.35
CA PHE A 162 -3.48 -27.10 17.07
C PHE A 162 -2.93 -25.98 17.96
N ASP A 163 -3.68 -25.59 19.00
CA ASP A 163 -3.36 -24.42 19.84
C ASP A 163 -1.99 -24.54 20.51
N LYS A 164 -1.58 -25.75 20.90
CA LYS A 164 -0.27 -26.01 21.52
C LYS A 164 0.92 -25.77 20.59
N GLN A 165 0.74 -25.95 19.28
CA GLN A 165 1.81 -25.71 18.29
C GLN A 165 2.01 -24.23 18.02
N VAL A 166 0.94 -23.43 18.10
CA VAL A 166 0.99 -21.98 17.86
C VAL A 166 1.64 -21.21 19.01
N THR A 167 1.66 -21.77 20.23
CA THR A 167 2.26 -21.15 21.43
C THR A 167 3.73 -21.51 21.67
N GLN A 168 4.36 -22.33 20.81
CA GLN A 168 5.74 -22.82 21.01
C GLN A 168 6.77 -22.21 20.05
N GLU A 169 6.37 -21.27 19.18
CA GLU A 169 7.26 -20.41 18.36
C GLU A 169 7.41 -19.02 18.98
#